data_AF-A0A9P6XNX1-F1
#
_entry.id   AF-A0A9P6XNX1-F1
#
_cell.length_a   1.000
_cell.length_b   1.000
_cell.length_c   1.000
_cell.angle_alpha   90.00
_cell.angle_beta   90.00
_cell.angle_gamma   90.00
#
_symmetry.space_group_name_H-M   'P 1'
#
loop_
_entity.id
_entity.type
_entity.pdbx_description
1 polymer ?
#
loop_
_entity_poly.entity_id
_entity_poly.type
_entity_poly.pdbx_seq_one_letter_code
_entity_poly.pdbx_strand_id
1 'polypeptide(L)' 'MLNLLRLHEGFSLRDFESRTGLPRSVLDAPLADAVQRGWLHMADGHVQPTELGRRFTNDVVSLFLDE' A
#
# COMPACT_ATOMS: atom_id res chain seq x y z
N MET A 1 11.46 -0.45 -5.19
CA MET A 1 10.50 0.57 -4.71
C MET A 1 9.16 0.32 -5.38
N LEU A 2 8.09 0.19 -4.59
CA LEU A 2 6.71 0.08 -5.07
C LEU A 2 6.46 1.23 -6.07
N ASN A 3 6.31 0.90 -7.34
CA ASN A 3 5.98 1.88 -8.37
C ASN A 3 4.73 2.65 -7.90
N LEU A 4 4.90 3.93 -7.55
CA LEU A 4 3.84 4.91 -7.21
C LEU A 4 2.58 4.75 -8.10
N LEU A 5 2.79 4.26 -9.32
CA LEU A 5 1.86 4.10 -10.43
C LEU A 5 0.92 2.89 -10.35
N ARG A 6 1.17 1.88 -9.50
CA ARG A 6 0.18 0.79 -9.29
C ARG A 6 -0.85 1.13 -8.22
N LEU A 7 -0.55 2.05 -7.30
CA LEU A 7 -1.50 2.52 -6.30
C LEU A 7 -2.78 3.02 -6.98
N HIS A 8 -2.71 3.71 -8.11
CA HIS A 8 -3.92 4.19 -8.79
C HIS A 8 -4.92 3.09 -9.18
N GLU A 9 -4.52 1.83 -9.32
CA GLU A 9 -5.43 0.69 -9.54
C GLU A 9 -5.55 -0.22 -8.30
N GLY A 10 -4.54 -0.14 -7.42
CA GLY A 10 -4.33 -1.04 -6.31
C GLY A 10 -3.43 -2.22 -6.66
N PHE A 11 -3.21 -3.09 -5.68
CA PHE A 11 -2.44 -4.31 -5.85
C PHE A 11 -2.94 -5.42 -4.93
N SER A 12 -2.73 -6.68 -5.31
CA SER A 12 -2.94 -7.80 -4.41
C SER A 12 -1.67 -8.05 -3.58
N LEU A 13 -1.84 -8.43 -2.31
CA LEU A 13 -0.72 -8.82 -1.45
C LEU A 13 0.05 -10.00 -2.03
N ARG A 14 -0.64 -10.91 -2.72
CA ARG A 14 -0.03 -12.04 -3.42
C ARG A 14 0.90 -11.60 -4.55
N ASP A 15 0.49 -10.62 -5.35
CA ASP A 15 1.34 -10.08 -6.41
C ASP A 15 2.54 -9.34 -5.84
N PHE A 16 2.38 -8.68 -4.69
CA PHE A 16 3.51 -8.08 -3.99
C PHE A 16 4.53 -9.16 -3.62
N GLU A 17 4.11 -10.20 -2.89
CA GLU A 17 4.99 -11.29 -2.46
C GLU A 17 5.67 -11.98 -3.66
N SER A 18 4.91 -12.25 -4.73
CA SER A 18 5.44 -12.90 -5.93
C SER A 18 6.44 -12.04 -6.71
N ARG A 19 6.35 -10.71 -6.65
CA ARG A 19 7.21 -9.81 -7.43
C ARG A 19 8.40 -9.29 -6.65
N THR A 20 8.29 -9.16 -5.33
CA THR A 20 9.36 -8.66 -4.47
C THR A 20 10.12 -9.79 -3.77
N GLY A 21 9.49 -10.96 -3.61
CA GLY A 21 10.01 -12.04 -2.77
C GLY A 21 9.95 -11.74 -1.27
N LEU A 22 9.39 -10.60 -0.88
CA LEU A 22 9.22 -10.21 0.52
C LEU A 22 7.86 -10.70 1.04
N PRO A 23 7.77 -11.15 2.32
CA PRO A 23 6.51 -11.56 2.90
C PRO A 23 5.58 -10.36 3.09
N ARG A 24 4.27 -10.54 2.93
CA ARG A 24 3.27 -9.46 3.13
C ARG A 24 3.36 -8.80 4.51
N SER A 25 3.88 -9.49 5.52
CA SER A 25 3.98 -8.97 6.88
C SER A 25 4.87 -7.74 7.01
N VAL A 26 5.77 -7.47 6.06
CA VAL A 26 6.53 -6.20 6.03
C VAL A 26 5.61 -5.00 5.75
N LEU A 27 4.44 -5.24 5.15
CA LEU A 27 3.45 -4.21 4.84
C LEU A 27 2.41 -4.04 5.96
N ASP A 28 2.34 -4.95 6.95
CA ASP A 28 1.26 -4.94 7.95
C ASP A 28 1.20 -3.61 8.72
N ALA A 29 2.36 -3.12 9.20
CA ALA A 29 2.45 -1.85 9.92
C ALA A 29 2.08 -0.63 9.05
N PRO A 30 2.72 -0.39 7.89
CA PRO A 30 2.37 0.77 7.06
C PRO A 30 0.98 0.68 6.44
N LEU A 31 0.46 -0.52 6.14
CA LEU A 31 -0.93 -0.69 5.70
C LEU A 31 -1.92 -0.35 6.81
N ALA A 32 -1.69 -0.81 8.04
CA ALA A 32 -2.56 -0.49 9.17
C ALA A 32 -2.64 1.03 9.40
N ASP A 33 -1.50 1.74 9.36
CA ASP A 33 -1.46 3.19 9.52
C ASP A 33 -2.17 3.91 8.35
N ALA A 34 -1.91 3.49 7.12
CA ALA A 34 -2.58 4.06 5.94
C ALA A 34 -4.09 3.79 5.91
N VAL A 35 -4.56 2.63 6.40
CA VAL A 35 -5.99 2.31 6.54
C VAL A 35 -6.62 3.15 7.65
N GLN A 36 -5.95 3.27 8.80
CA GLN A 36 -6.43 4.09 9.93
C GLN A 36 -6.57 5.57 9.53
N ARG A 37 -5.67 6.09 8.69
CA ARG A 37 -5.73 7.45 8.12
C ARG A 37 -6.78 7.59 7.01
N GLY A 38 -7.42 6.51 6.59
CA GLY A 38 -8.39 6.50 5.50
C GLY A 38 -7.75 6.74 4.13
N TRP A 39 -6.45 6.51 3.98
CA TRP A 39 -5.72 6.66 2.72
C TRP A 39 -5.79 5.40 1.86
N LEU A 40 -5.77 4.23 2.50
CA LEU A 40 -5.91 2.94 1.83
C LEU A 40 -7.15 2.21 2.33
N HIS A 41 -7.71 1.38 1.46
CA HIS A 41 -8.72 0.39 1.78
C HIS A 41 -8.17 -0.98 1.41
N MET A 42 -8.45 -1.97 2.27
CA MET A 42 -8.04 -3.35 2.06
C MET A 42 -9.26 -4.26 2.10
N ALA A 43 -9.46 -5.04 1.04
CA ALA A 43 -10.54 -6.02 0.91
C ALA A 43 -10.01 -7.28 0.22
N ASP A 44 -10.29 -8.46 0.78
CA ASP A 44 -9.92 -9.77 0.20
C ASP A 44 -8.46 -9.88 -0.28
N GLY A 45 -7.53 -9.31 0.49
CA GLY A 45 -6.10 -9.32 0.16
C GLY A 45 -5.71 -8.38 -0.99
N HIS A 46 -6.62 -7.53 -1.45
CA HIS A 46 -6.35 -6.41 -2.34
C HIS A 46 -6.30 -5.10 -1.55
N VAL A 47 -5.34 -4.25 -1.92
CA VAL A 47 -5.11 -2.93 -1.35
C VAL A 47 -5.34 -1.89 -2.43
N GLN A 48 -6.20 -0.90 -2.16
CA GLN A 48 -6.54 0.18 -3.09
C GLN A 48 -6.53 1.54 -2.36
N PRO A 49 -6.06 2.62 -2.98
CA PRO A 49 -6.15 3.95 -2.38
C PRO A 49 -7.55 4.51 -2.51
N THR A 50 -7.97 5.15 -1.43
CA THR A 50 -9.18 5.96 -1.40
C THR A 50 -8.97 7.25 -2.19
N GLU A 51 -10.03 8.02 -2.40
CA GLU A 51 -9.90 9.36 -2.97
C GLU A 51 -8.94 10.25 -2.16
N LEU A 52 -8.97 10.13 -0.83
CA LEU A 52 -8.06 10.85 0.07
C LEU A 52 -6.62 10.39 -0.12
N GLY A 53 -6.36 9.08 -0.15
CA GLY A 53 -5.01 8.55 -0.34
C GLY A 53 -4.36 8.96 -1.67
N ARG A 54 -5.16 9.13 -2.73
CA ARG A 54 -4.67 9.65 -4.02
C ARG A 54 -4.20 11.10 -3.92
N ARG A 55 -4.86 11.93 -3.09
CA ARG A 55 -4.44 13.31 -2.84
C ARG A 55 -3.18 13.40 -1.99
N PHE A 56 -2.93 12.40 -1.13
CA PHE A 56 -1.77 12.30 -0.24
C PHE A 56 -0.79 11.19 -0.66
N THR A 57 -0.56 11.03 -1.98
CA THR A 57 0.26 9.93 -2.51
C THR A 57 1.68 9.94 -1.93
N ASN A 58 2.28 11.12 -1.75
CA ASN A 58 3.63 11.24 -1.17
C ASN A 58 3.68 10.74 0.27
N ASP A 59 2.70 11.12 1.10
CA ASP A 59 2.60 10.68 2.49
C ASP A 59 2.37 9.17 2.60
N VAL A 60 1.48 8.63 1.77
CA VAL A 60 1.25 7.18 1.69
C VAL A 60 2.54 6.46 1.37
N VAL A 61 3.31 6.93 0.38
CA VAL A 61 4.57 6.30 -0.03
C VAL A 61 5.61 6.40 1.07
N SER A 62 5.66 7.52 1.79
CA SER A 62 6.59 7.70 2.91
C SER A 62 6.42 6.65 4.02
N LEU A 63 5.22 6.06 4.17
CA LEU A 63 5.01 4.96 5.13
C LEU A 63 5.72 3.67 4.72
N PHE A 64 6.01 3.47 3.43
CA PHE A 64 6.63 2.25 2.88
C PHE A 64 8.13 2.43 2.58
N LEU A 65 8.67 3.61 2.84
CA LEU A 65 10.10 3.87 2.77
C LEU A 65 10.64 3.70 4.19
N ASP A 66 11.13 2.49 4.47
CA ASP A 66 12.01 2.24 5.62
C ASP A 66 13.25 3.15 5.43
N GLU A 67 13.65 3.92 6.46
CA GLU A 67 14.90 4.70 6.44
C GLU A 67 16.13 3.78 6.40
#